data_AF-A0A7C3Z6R6-F1
#
_entry.id   AF-A0A7C3Z6R6-F1
#
_cell.length_a   1.000
_cell.length_b   1.000
_cell.length_c   1.000
_cell.angle_alpha   90.00
_cell.angle_beta   90.00
_cell.angle_gamma   90.00
#
_symmetry.space_group_name_H-M   'P 1'
#
loop_
_entity.id
_entity.type
_entity.pdbx_description
1 polymer ?
#
loop_
_entity_poly.entity_id
_entity_poly.type
_entity_poly.pdbx_seq_one_letter_code
_entity_poly.pdbx_strand_id
1 'polypeptide(L)' 'NTRDKLQKFLNDNGISTGLHYPIPLHLQPCFQDLGYKKGDFLITEELSEHGLSLPMYPEITDEQIEYICEKIKSFF' A
#
# COMPACT_ATOMS: atom_id res chain seq x y z
N ASN A 1 -6.61 0.17 -8.73
CA ASN A 1 -6.44 -1.30 -8.76
C ASN A 1 -7.10 -1.92 -7.50
N THR A 2 -6.93 -3.21 -7.20
CA THR A 2 -7.50 -3.82 -5.96
C THR A 2 -6.94 -3.17 -4.69
N ARG A 3 -5.65 -2.81 -4.68
CA ARG A 3 -5.00 -2.10 -3.57
C ARG A 3 -5.69 -0.79 -3.24
N ASP A 4 -5.94 0.06 -4.24
CA ASP A 4 -6.59 1.36 -4.04
C ASP A 4 -8.04 1.21 -3.55
N LYS A 5 -8.75 0.19 -4.04
CA LYS A 5 -10.12 -0.12 -3.59
C LYS A 5 -10.14 -0.56 -2.12
N LEU A 6 -9.22 -1.43 -1.72
CA LEU A 6 -9.06 -1.86 -0.34
C LEU A 6 -8.68 -0.67 0.57
N GLN A 7 -7.71 0.14 0.15
CA GLN A 7 -7.30 1.35 0.88
C GLN A 7 -8.49 2.28 1.13
N LYS A 8 -9.29 2.56 0.08
CA LYS A 8 -10.49 3.39 0.22
C LYS A 8 -11.50 2.75 1.18
N PHE A 9 -11.77 1.46 1.03
CA PHE A 9 -12.71 0.74 1.89
C PHE A 9 -12.29 0.77 3.36
N LEU A 10 -11.02 0.53 3.66
CA LEU A 10 -10.48 0.60 5.02
C LEU A 10 -10.59 2.02 5.59
N ASN A 11 -10.25 3.05 4.78
CA ASN A 11 -10.39 4.44 5.19
C ASN A 11 -11.85 4.83 5.49
N ASP A 12 -12.80 4.39 4.66
CA ASP A 12 -14.24 4.61 4.89
C ASP A 12 -14.74 3.91 6.18
N ASN A 13 -14.03 2.87 6.66
CA ASN A 13 -14.29 2.18 7.93
C ASN A 13 -13.39 2.67 9.08
N GLY A 14 -12.75 3.84 8.94
CA GLY A 14 -11.93 4.44 10.01
C GLY A 14 -10.55 3.81 10.22
N ILE A 15 -10.09 2.96 9.29
CA ILE A 15 -8.76 2.33 9.33
C ILE A 15 -7.83 3.08 8.40
N SER A 16 -6.92 3.87 8.97
CA SER A 16 -5.88 4.57 8.20
C SER A 16 -4.80 3.60 7.71
N THR A 17 -4.33 3.77 6.48
CA THR A 17 -3.30 2.92 5.86
C THR A 17 -2.25 3.77 5.15
N GLY A 18 -1.04 3.23 5.00
CA GLY A 18 0.09 3.90 4.34
C GLY A 18 0.48 3.25 3.00
N LEU A 19 1.21 4.00 2.16
CA LEU A 19 1.83 3.49 0.93
C LEU A 19 3.34 3.69 1.01
N HIS A 20 4.12 2.60 0.98
CA HIS A 20 5.58 2.62 1.07
C HIS A 20 6.23 1.82 -0.06
N TYR A 21 6.40 2.37 -1.26
CA TYR A 21 5.93 3.68 -1.75
C TYR A 21 5.21 3.47 -3.09
N PRO A 22 4.27 4.35 -3.46
CA PRO A 22 3.44 4.14 -4.65
C PRO A 22 4.16 4.37 -5.98
N ILE A 23 5.34 5.02 -5.96
CA ILE A 23 6.15 5.29 -7.16
C ILE A 23 7.57 4.77 -6.90
N PRO A 24 8.03 3.76 -7.67
CA PRO A 24 9.41 3.27 -7.63
C PRO A 24 10.43 4.36 -7.90
N LEU A 25 11.62 4.25 -7.30
CA LEU A 25 12.69 5.25 -7.43
C LEU A 25 13.06 5.51 -8.90
N HIS A 26 13.18 4.47 -9.73
CA HIS A 26 13.56 4.61 -11.14
C HIS A 26 12.52 5.33 -12.00
N LEU A 27 11.30 5.52 -11.50
CA LEU A 27 10.22 6.26 -12.18
C LEU A 27 9.98 7.66 -11.56
N GLN A 28 10.71 8.02 -10.51
CA GLN A 28 10.58 9.35 -9.92
C GLN A 28 11.18 10.41 -10.86
N PRO A 29 10.58 11.62 -10.94
CA PRO A 29 11.08 12.70 -11.79
C PRO A 29 12.55 13.07 -11.54
N CYS A 30 13.02 13.00 -10.30
CA CYS A 30 14.40 13.32 -9.94
C CYS A 30 15.46 12.31 -10.43
N PHE A 31 15.04 11.13 -10.91
CA PHE A 31 15.94 10.10 -11.43
C PHE A 31 15.83 9.91 -12.96
N GLN A 32 15.11 10.79 -13.66
CA GLN A 32 14.93 10.69 -15.12
C GLN A 32 16.25 10.64 -15.90
N ASP A 33 17.27 11.38 -15.44
CA ASP A 33 18.59 11.44 -16.09
C ASP A 33 19.36 10.10 -16.05
N LEU A 34 18.93 9.13 -15.22
CA LEU A 34 19.51 7.78 -15.19
C LEU A 34 19.04 6.89 -16.36
N GLY A 35 18.02 7.32 -17.13
CA GLY A 35 17.57 6.63 -18.34
C GLY A 35 16.77 5.34 -18.13
N TYR A 36 16.40 5.02 -16.89
CA TYR A 36 15.52 3.90 -16.60
C TYR A 36 14.08 4.18 -17.02
N LYS A 37 13.33 3.12 -17.30
CA LYS A 37 11.93 3.17 -17.73
C LYS A 37 11.11 2.06 -17.08
N LYS A 38 9.78 2.20 -17.20
CA LYS A 38 8.85 1.16 -16.76
C LYS A 38 9.17 -0.15 -17.49
N GLY A 39 9.23 -1.25 -16.75
CA GLY A 39 9.63 -2.57 -17.21
C GLY A 39 11.06 -2.97 -16.84
N ASP A 40 11.92 -2.01 -16.48
CA ASP A 40 13.32 -2.32 -16.13
C ASP A 40 13.44 -3.03 -14.76
N PHE A 41 12.47 -2.79 -13.86
CA PHE A 41 12.44 -3.37 -12.51
C PHE A 41 11.05 -3.92 -12.16
N LEU A 42 10.64 -5.00 -12.83
CA LEU A 42 9.30 -5.60 -12.73
C LEU A 42 8.85 -5.84 -11.28
N ILE A 43 9.71 -6.43 -10.44
CA ILE A 43 9.36 -6.74 -9.04
C ILE A 43 9.13 -5.45 -8.24
N THR A 44 9.96 -4.43 -8.43
CA THR A 44 9.81 -3.14 -7.76
C THR A 44 8.52 -2.44 -8.18
N GLU A 45 8.20 -2.49 -9.47
CA GLU A 45 6.96 -1.93 -10.02
C GLU A 45 5.73 -2.65 -9.47
N GLU A 46 5.75 -3.98 -9.47
CA GLU A 46 4.68 -4.80 -8.90
C GLU A 46 4.45 -4.49 -7.41
N LEU A 47 5.51 -4.41 -6.61
CA LEU A 47 5.39 -4.06 -5.19
C LEU A 47 4.81 -2.67 -4.97
N SER A 48 5.22 -1.67 -5.76
CA SER A 48 4.69 -0.30 -5.65
C SER A 48 3.20 -0.20 -5.99
N GLU A 49 2.74 -1.02 -6.94
CA GLU A 49 1.37 -1.05 -7.41
C GLU A 49 0.43 -1.76 -6.42
N HIS A 50 0.92 -2.82 -5.75
CA HIS A 50 0.09 -3.71 -4.93
C HIS A 50 0.30 -3.54 -3.42
N GLY A 51 1.40 -2.92 -2.98
CA GLY A 51 1.70 -2.73 -1.56
C GLY A 51 0.72 -1.80 -0.84
N LEU A 52 0.32 -2.19 0.36
CA LEU A 52 -0.47 -1.40 1.31
C LEU A 52 0.02 -1.70 2.73
N SER A 53 0.34 -0.65 3.49
CA SER A 53 0.78 -0.79 4.88
C SER A 53 -0.40 -0.63 5.83
N LEU A 54 -0.62 -1.66 6.65
CA LEU A 54 -1.65 -1.66 7.69
C LEU A 54 -1.14 -0.98 8.97
N PRO A 55 -2.05 -0.54 9.86
CA PRO A 55 -1.68 -0.07 11.19
C PRO A 55 -0.85 -1.10 11.95
N MET A 56 0.33 -0.69 12.39
CA MET A 56 1.21 -1.51 13.24
C MET A 56 2.04 -0.58 14.13
N TYR A 57 1.69 -0.53 15.41
CA TYR A 57 2.35 0.31 16.42
C TYR A 57 2.15 -0.31 17.83
N PRO A 58 3.01 -0.01 18.82
CA PRO A 58 3.00 -0.70 20.12
C PRO A 58 1.69 -0.61 20.90
N GLU A 59 0.93 0.46 20.74
CA GLU A 59 -0.30 0.74 21.47
C GLU A 59 -1.55 0.15 20.80
N ILE A 60 -1.41 -0.54 19.66
CA ILE A 60 -2.56 -1.16 18.99
C ILE A 60 -3.15 -2.27 19.86
N THR A 61 -4.46 -2.29 20.02
CA THR A 61 -5.14 -3.31 20.84
C THR A 61 -5.51 -4.55 20.02
N ASP A 62 -5.69 -5.69 20.70
CA ASP A 62 -6.18 -6.92 20.07
C ASP A 62 -7.54 -6.71 19.37
N GLU A 63 -8.42 -5.92 19.99
CA GLU A 63 -9.72 -5.53 19.41
C GLU A 63 -9.56 -4.75 18.10
N GLN A 64 -8.58 -3.84 18.03
CA GLN A 64 -8.28 -3.10 16.80
C GLN A 64 -7.69 -4.01 15.73
N ILE A 65 -6.81 -4.95 16.09
CA ILE A 65 -6.25 -5.94 15.17
C ILE A 65 -7.37 -6.82 14.59
N GLU A 66 -8.27 -7.31 15.44
CA GLU A 66 -9.40 -8.14 15.02
C GLU A 66 -10.34 -7.37 14.09
N TYR A 67 -10.67 -6.13 14.43
CA TYR A 67 -11.47 -5.26 13.57
C TYR A 67 -10.84 -5.04 12.19
N ILE A 68 -9.52 -4.79 12.12
CA ILE A 68 -8.79 -4.64 10.86
C ILE A 68 -8.87 -5.94 10.05
N CYS A 69 -8.60 -7.09 10.68
CA CYS A 69 -8.68 -8.40 10.04
C CYS A 69 -10.08 -8.70 9.50
N GLU A 70 -11.15 -8.43 10.27
CA GLU A 70 -12.53 -8.62 9.84
C GLU A 70 -12.91 -7.74 8.65
N LYS A 71 -12.48 -6.47 8.65
CA LYS A 71 -12.75 -5.56 7.53
C LYS A 71 -12.02 -5.99 6.27
N ILE A 72 -10.76 -6.42 6.38
CA ILE A 72 -10.04 -6.98 5.24
C ILE A 72 -10.75 -8.21 4.70
N LYS A 73 -11.14 -9.16 5.55
CA LYS A 73 -11.90 -10.36 5.14
C LYS A 73 -13.25 -10.03 4.50
N SER A 74 -13.93 -8.97 4.96
CA SER A 74 -15.24 -8.56 4.43
C SER A 74 -15.15 -7.85 3.07
N PHE A 75 -13.99 -7.31 2.72
CA PHE A 75 -13.76 -6.67 1.43
C PHE A 75 -13.53 -7.69 0.30
N PHE A 76 -12.92 -8.84 0.63
CA PHE A 76 -12.60 -9.92 -0.30
C PHE A 76 -13.71 -10.96 -0.39
#